data_AF-A0A1W9HBT2-F1
#
_entry.id   AF-A0A1W9HBT2-F1
#
_cell.length_a   1.000
_cell.length_b   1.000
_cell.length_c   1.000
_cell.angle_alpha   90.00
_cell.angle_beta   90.00
_cell.angle_gamma   90.00
#
_symmetry.space_group_name_H-M   'P 1'
#
loop_
_entity.id
_entity.type
_entity.pdbx_description
1 polymer ?
#
loop_
_entity_poly.entity_id
_entity_poly.type
_entity_poly.pdbx_seq_one_letter_code
_entity_poly.pdbx_strand_id
1 'polypeptide(L)'
;MNDVTKGLTISASVLPTAQLRRGLTRLSPNHLMELVTRLCLFKAERWGRRALFYEQHRDYFPRLSAGRFVNRCRALEARYRALAELIFLLPTDDRLVPVRAAAMRRT
;
A
#
# COMPACT_ATOMS: atom_id res chain seq x y z
N MET A 1 41.01 21.67 31.12
CA MET A 1 39.78 22.44 30.85
C MET A 1 39.83 22.78 29.37
N ASN A 2 39.33 21.88 28.50
CA ASN A 2 38.00 21.89 27.83
C ASN A 2 38.07 22.83 26.59
N ASP A 3 37.79 22.51 25.33
CA ASP A 3 36.95 21.50 24.62
C ASP A 3 37.55 21.32 23.18
N VAL A 4 37.61 20.14 22.51
CA VAL A 4 36.52 19.39 21.83
C VAL A 4 35.71 20.36 20.92
N THR A 5 35.67 20.36 19.58
CA THR A 5 35.62 19.29 18.58
C THR A 5 35.73 19.87 17.15
N LYS A 6 36.51 19.17 16.34
CA LYS A 6 36.47 18.96 14.88
C LYS A 6 35.27 19.56 14.12
N GLY A 7 35.59 20.44 13.17
CA GLY A 7 34.67 20.89 12.11
C GLY A 7 34.18 19.71 11.27
N LEU A 8 32.87 19.53 11.35
CA LEU A 8 32.01 18.53 10.74
C LEU A 8 32.14 18.52 9.20
N THR A 9 33.00 17.67 8.65
CA THR A 9 32.86 17.20 7.26
C THR A 9 31.67 16.25 7.24
N ILE A 10 30.52 16.75 6.82
CA ILE A 10 29.31 15.94 6.63
C ILE A 10 29.60 14.98 5.47
N SER A 11 30.00 13.76 5.80
CA SER A 11 30.14 12.65 4.87
C SER A 11 28.86 12.49 4.07
N ALA A 12 29.00 12.29 2.76
CA ALA A 12 27.93 11.97 1.80
C ALA A 12 27.21 10.63 2.06
N SER A 13 27.26 10.11 3.30
CA SER A 13 26.61 8.88 3.75
C SER A 13 25.18 9.09 4.27
N VAL A 14 24.66 10.33 4.24
CA VAL A 14 23.30 10.66 4.72
C VAL A 14 22.26 10.70 3.59
N LEU A 15 22.65 10.40 2.35
CA LEU A 15 21.68 10.11 1.30
C LEU A 15 21.32 8.63 1.37
N PRO A 16 20.09 8.24 1.78
CA PRO A 16 19.61 6.88 1.58
C PRO A 16 19.24 6.69 0.11
N THR A 17 20.14 7.01 -0.82
CA THR A 17 20.02 6.68 -2.25
C THR A 17 20.14 5.18 -2.51
N ALA A 18 20.50 4.38 -1.48
CA ALA A 18 20.55 2.93 -1.56
C ALA A 18 19.16 2.25 -1.42
N GLN A 19 18.12 2.93 -0.93
CA GLN A 19 16.79 2.29 -0.80
C GLN A 19 16.01 2.21 -2.11
N LEU A 20 16.37 3.00 -3.14
CA LEU A 20 15.71 2.94 -4.45
C LEU A 20 16.07 1.66 -5.25
N ARG A 21 17.09 0.93 -4.80
CA ARG A 21 17.57 -0.33 -5.41
C ARG A 21 17.33 -1.55 -4.52
N ARG A 22 16.50 -1.42 -3.47
CA ARG A 22 16.02 -2.59 -2.73
C ARG A 22 15.01 -3.29 -3.63
N GLY A 23 15.54 -4.10 -4.56
CA GLY A 23 14.73 -4.94 -5.44
C GLY A 23 13.65 -5.59 -4.59
N LEU A 24 12.39 -5.44 -5.03
CA LEU A 24 11.19 -5.92 -4.34
C LEU A 24 11.57 -7.08 -3.46
N THR A 25 11.78 -6.83 -2.16
CA THR A 25 12.12 -7.88 -1.21
C THR A 25 10.92 -8.78 -1.25
N ARG A 26 11.06 -9.88 -2.00
CA ARG A 26 9.95 -10.75 -2.36
C ARG A 26 9.43 -11.29 -1.05
N LEU A 27 8.32 -10.73 -0.60
CA LEU A 27 7.72 -11.12 0.67
C LEU A 27 7.42 -12.61 0.61
N SER A 28 7.54 -13.28 1.76
CA SER A 28 7.09 -14.67 1.85
C SER A 28 5.65 -14.76 1.31
N PRO A 29 5.28 -15.78 0.54
CA PRO A 29 3.93 -15.93 0.01
C PRO A 29 2.82 -15.87 1.07
N ASN A 30 3.16 -16.20 2.33
CA ASN A 30 2.26 -16.17 3.49
C ASN A 30 2.43 -14.94 4.37
N HIS A 31 3.28 -13.98 3.98
CA HIS A 31 3.45 -12.72 4.70
C HIS A 31 2.14 -11.92 4.65
N LEU A 32 1.73 -11.34 5.77
CA LEU A 32 0.45 -10.63 5.88
C LEU A 32 0.28 -9.57 4.76
N MET A 33 1.31 -8.76 4.53
CA MET A 33 1.26 -7.71 3.49
C MET A 33 1.10 -8.30 2.09
N GLU A 34 1.74 -9.43 1.78
CA GLU A 34 1.58 -10.12 0.50
C GLU A 34 0.15 -10.65 0.32
N LEU A 35 -0.43 -11.21 1.38
CA LEU A 35 -1.81 -11.69 1.37
C LEU A 35 -2.83 -10.55 1.20
N VAL A 36 -2.63 -9.43 1.89
CA VAL A 36 -3.49 -8.25 1.77
C VAL A 36 -3.37 -7.65 0.36
N THR A 37 -2.16 -7.54 -0.20
CA THR A 37 -1.95 -7.11 -1.58
C THR A 37 -2.71 -7.99 -2.56
N ARG A 38 -2.56 -9.32 -2.47
CA ARG A 38 -3.27 -10.27 -3.35
C ARG A 38 -4.78 -10.13 -3.23
N LEU A 39 -5.28 -9.93 -2.00
CA LEU A 39 -6.70 -9.69 -1.76
C LEU A 39 -7.16 -8.38 -2.43
N CYS A 40 -6.39 -7.30 -2.33
CA CYS A 40 -6.69 -6.04 -2.98
C CYS A 40 -6.72 -6.18 -4.51
N LEU A 41 -5.75 -6.86 -5.10
CA LEU A 41 -5.73 -7.14 -6.55
C LEU A 41 -6.93 -7.99 -6.98
N PHE A 42 -7.25 -9.05 -6.22
CA PHE A 42 -8.43 -9.89 -6.49
C PHE A 42 -9.74 -9.08 -6.43
N LYS A 43 -9.87 -8.19 -5.44
CA LYS A 43 -11.03 -7.28 -5.34
C LYS A 43 -11.08 -6.31 -6.51
N ALA A 44 -9.94 -5.73 -6.91
CA ALA A 44 -9.86 -4.84 -8.06
C ALA A 44 -10.34 -5.53 -9.35
N GLU A 45 -9.81 -6.73 -9.63
CA GLU A 45 -10.22 -7.53 -10.78
C GLU A 45 -11.71 -7.84 -10.78
N ARG A 46 -12.26 -8.23 -9.62
CA ARG A 46 -13.69 -8.52 -9.49
C ARG A 46 -14.53 -7.30 -9.85
N TRP A 47 -14.14 -6.11 -9.41
CA TRP A 47 -14.84 -4.87 -9.76
C TRP A 47 -14.72 -4.53 -11.24
N GLY A 48 -13.54 -4.73 -11.84
CA GLY A 48 -13.32 -4.52 -13.27
C GLY A 48 -14.14 -5.46 -14.15
N ARG A 49 -14.16 -6.77 -13.82
CA ARG A 49 -14.99 -7.76 -14.52
C ARG A 49 -16.48 -7.44 -14.39
N ARG A 50 -16.91 -7.00 -13.21
CA ARG A 50 -18.31 -6.59 -12.98
C ARG A 50 -18.68 -5.35 -13.80
N ALA A 51 -17.81 -4.34 -13.87
CA ALA A 51 -18.05 -3.16 -14.71
C ALA A 51 -18.17 -3.55 -16.18
N LEU A 52 -17.23 -4.35 -16.68
CA LEU A 52 -17.21 -4.84 -18.05
C LEU A 52 -18.44 -5.67 -18.41
N PHE A 53 -18.91 -6.52 -17.48
CA PHE A 53 -20.14 -7.29 -17.67
C PHE A 53 -21.36 -6.39 -17.91
N TYR A 54 -21.55 -5.33 -17.11
CA TYR A 54 -22.70 -4.43 -17.26
C TYR A 54 -22.55 -3.46 -18.44
N GLU A 55 -21.33 -3.14 -18.84
CA GLU A 55 -21.06 -2.39 -20.08
C GLU A 55 -21.48 -3.21 -21.31
N GLN A 56 -21.16 -4.51 -21.33
CA GLN A 56 -21.51 -5.43 -22.41
C GLN A 56 -23.00 -5.74 -22.48
N HIS A 57 -23.67 -5.91 -21.32
CA HIS A 57 -25.09 -6.26 -21.25
C HIS A 57 -25.97 -5.05 -20.95
N ARG A 58 -25.67 -3.92 -21.62
CA ARG A 58 -26.33 -2.64 -21.39
C ARG A 58 -27.84 -2.69 -21.59
N ASP A 59 -28.26 -3.40 -22.63
CA ASP A 59 -29.65 -3.52 -23.05
C ASP A 59 -30.50 -4.34 -22.07
N TYR A 60 -29.89 -5.31 -21.40
CA TYR A 60 -30.57 -6.16 -20.41
C TYR A 60 -30.72 -5.46 -19.04
N PHE A 61 -29.81 -4.56 -18.70
CA PHE A 61 -29.76 -3.95 -17.36
C PHE A 61 -29.65 -2.41 -17.40
N PRO A 62 -30.59 -1.69 -18.04
CA PRO A 62 -30.47 -0.26 -18.31
C PRO A 62 -30.24 0.61 -17.06
N ARG A 63 -30.78 0.22 -15.89
CA ARG A 63 -30.59 0.94 -14.63
C ARG A 63 -29.20 0.75 -14.01
N LEU A 64 -28.62 -0.44 -14.15
CA LEU A 64 -27.29 -0.77 -13.60
C LEU A 64 -26.17 -0.41 -14.56
N SER A 65 -26.46 -0.45 -15.86
CA SER A 65 -25.55 -0.03 -16.92
C SER A 65 -25.59 1.48 -17.16
N ALA A 66 -26.60 2.18 -16.61
CA ALA A 66 -26.61 3.63 -16.46
C ALA A 66 -25.34 4.05 -15.72
N GLY A 67 -24.51 4.84 -16.40
CA GLY A 67 -23.06 4.93 -16.15
C GLY A 67 -22.63 5.16 -14.70
N ARG A 68 -23.48 5.69 -13.80
CA ARG A 68 -23.15 5.90 -12.38
C ARG A 68 -22.70 4.64 -11.66
N PHE A 69 -23.35 3.49 -11.88
CA PHE A 69 -22.97 2.25 -11.20
C PHE A 69 -21.68 1.67 -11.77
N VAL A 70 -21.57 1.58 -13.10
CA VAL A 70 -20.35 1.18 -13.81
C VAL A 70 -19.16 2.05 -13.41
N ASN A 71 -19.33 3.37 -13.37
CA ASN A 71 -18.30 4.33 -12.95
C ASN A 71 -17.86 4.09 -11.51
N ARG A 72 -18.78 3.74 -10.60
CA ARG A 72 -18.43 3.35 -9.23
C ARG A 72 -17.62 2.05 -9.19
N CYS A 73 -17.97 1.06 -10.00
CA CYS A 73 -17.19 -0.17 -10.11
C CYS A 73 -15.77 0.12 -10.63
N ARG A 74 -15.62 0.95 -11.66
CA ARG A 74 -14.32 1.38 -12.18
C ARG A 74 -13.52 2.19 -11.16
N ALA A 75 -14.17 3.08 -10.41
CA ALA A 75 -13.52 3.82 -9.33
C ALA A 75 -13.03 2.91 -8.20
N LEU A 76 -13.81 1.87 -7.86
CA LEU A 76 -13.40 0.86 -6.88
C LEU A 76 -12.22 0.03 -7.40
N GLU A 77 -12.27 -0.42 -8.64
CA GLU A 77 -11.15 -1.10 -9.30
C GLU A 77 -9.85 -0.28 -9.19
N ALA A 78 -9.89 0.99 -9.55
CA ALA A 78 -8.74 1.89 -9.48
C ALA A 78 -8.24 2.07 -8.03
N ARG A 79 -9.14 2.28 -7.07
CA ARG A 79 -8.78 2.44 -5.64
C ARG A 79 -8.11 1.19 -5.07
N TYR A 80 -8.64 0.00 -5.38
CA TYR A 80 -8.05 -1.24 -4.90
C TYR A 80 -6.69 -1.53 -5.53
N ARG A 81 -6.47 -1.17 -6.81
CA ARG A 81 -5.14 -1.25 -7.43
C ARG A 81 -4.15 -0.29 -6.77
N ALA A 82 -4.53 0.98 -6.59
CA ALA A 82 -3.68 1.96 -5.91
C ALA A 82 -3.33 1.53 -4.48
N LEU A 83 -4.28 0.93 -3.77
CA LEU A 83 -4.05 0.38 -2.42
C LEU A 83 -3.01 -0.76 -2.47
N ALA A 84 -3.12 -1.68 -3.42
CA ALA A 84 -2.14 -2.75 -3.60
C ALA A 84 -0.73 -2.21 -3.90
N GLU A 85 -0.62 -1.18 -4.74
CA GLU A 85 0.65 -0.51 -5.04
C GLU A 85 1.24 0.17 -3.79
N LEU A 86 0.42 0.87 -3.01
CA LEU A 86 0.87 1.49 -1.76
C LEU A 86 1.39 0.45 -0.75
N ILE A 87 0.69 -0.68 -0.60
CA ILE A 87 1.11 -1.77 0.32
C ILE A 87 2.49 -2.31 -0.04
N PHE A 88 2.82 -2.41 -1.33
CA PHE A 88 4.18 -2.79 -1.76
C PHE A 88 5.26 -1.78 -1.39
N LEU A 89 4.91 -0.50 -1.25
CA LEU A 89 5.83 0.56 -0.90
C LEU A 89 6.05 0.69 0.62
N LEU A 90 5.21 0.07 1.45
CA LEU A 90 5.40 0.10 2.90
C LEU A 90 6.66 -0.70 3.28
N PRO A 91 7.65 -0.08 3.95
CA PRO A 91 8.80 -0.82 4.46
C PRO A 91 8.30 -1.81 5.51
N THR A 92 8.45 -3.11 5.21
CA THR A 92 8.28 -4.18 6.18
C THR A 92 9.49 -4.19 7.10
N ASP A 93 9.55 -3.25 8.03
CA ASP A 93 10.56 -3.25 9.06
C ASP A 93 10.18 -4.33 10.08
N ASP A 94 10.99 -5.41 10.18
CA ASP A 94 10.82 -6.49 11.16
C ASP A 94 10.98 -6.02 12.62
N ARG A 95 11.23 -4.72 12.83
CA ARG A 95 11.43 -4.07 14.13
C ARG A 95 10.18 -3.39 14.68
N LEU A 96 8.99 -3.82 14.29
CA LEU A 96 7.75 -3.45 14.99
C LEU A 96 7.73 -4.13 16.37
N VAL A 97 8.56 -3.63 17.28
CA VAL A 97 8.54 -3.99 18.69
C VAL A 97 7.22 -3.45 19.27
N PRO A 98 6.45 -4.25 20.02
CA PRO A 98 5.26 -3.74 20.68
C PRO A 98 5.67 -2.59 21.59
N VAL A 99 5.21 -1.38 21.26
CA VAL A 99 5.27 -0.24 22.18
C VAL A 99 4.41 -0.65 23.35
N ARG A 100 5.04 -1.09 24.45
CA ARG A 100 4.34 -1.25 25.73
C ARG A 100 3.77 0.13 26.03
N ALA A 101 2.47 0.29 25.83
CA ALA A 101 1.75 1.47 26.30
C ALA A 101 2.12 1.60 27.78
N ALA A 102 2.93 2.61 28.09
CA ALA A 102 3.31 2.88 29.46
C ALA A 102 1.99 3.10 30.20
N ALA A 103 1.60 2.11 31.01
CA ALA A 103 0.40 2.18 31.81
C ALA A 103 0.48 3.49 32.57
N MET A 104 -0.39 4.43 32.19
CA MET A 104 -0.48 5.73 32.82
C MET A 104 -0.88 5.45 34.26
N ARG A 105 0.12 5.41 35.16
CA ARG A 105 -0.12 5.33 36.60
C ARG A 105 -0.86 6.61 36.96
N ARG A 106 -2.18 6.50 37.15
CA ARG A 106 -2.95 7.50 37.86
C ARG A 106 -2.38 7.54 39.28
N THR A 107 -1.80 8.67 39.61
CA THR A 107 -1.54 9.09 40.99
C THR A 107 -2.84 9.55 41.62
#